data_AF-A0A661FDA1-F1
#
_entry.id   AF-A0A661FDA1-F1
#
_cell.length_a   1.000
_cell.length_b   1.000
_cell.length_c   1.000
_cell.angle_alpha   90.00
_cell.angle_beta   90.00
_cell.angle_gamma   90.00
#
_symmetry.space_group_name_H-M   'P 1'
#
loop_
_entity.id
_entity.type
_entity.pdbx_description
1 polymer ?
#
loop_
_entity_poly.entity_id
_entity_poly.type
_entity_poly.pdbx_seq_one_letter_code
_entity_poly.pdbx_strand_id
1 'polypeptide(L)' 'MKYTVVFDACVLYPAPLRDLLLRLSITGLFSAKWTDMIHE' A
#
# COMPACT_ATOMS: atom_id res chain seq x y z
N MET A 1 -6.18 12.93 -12.18
CA MET A 1 -5.05 11.98 -12.19
C MET A 1 -5.03 11.30 -10.82
N LYS A 2 -5.23 9.98 -10.74
CA LYS A 2 -5.08 9.24 -9.46
C LYS A 2 -3.60 8.93 -9.26
N TYR A 3 -3.04 9.31 -8.12
CA TYR A 3 -1.67 8.94 -7.76
C TYR A 3 -1.61 7.42 -7.59
N THR A 4 -0.59 6.78 -8.18
CA THR A 4 -0.33 5.36 -7.96
C THR A 4 0.83 5.24 -6.99
N VAL A 5 0.62 4.58 -5.87
CA VAL A 5 1.62 4.39 -4.82
C VAL A 5 1.97 2.91 -4.79
N VAL A 6 3.25 2.60 -4.93
CA VAL A 6 3.78 1.24 -4.82
C VAL A 6 4.30 1.05 -3.40
N PHE A 7 3.75 0.07 -2.69
CA PHE A 7 4.18 -0.29 -1.34
C PHE A 7 5.26 -1.36 -1.35
N ASP A 8 6.23 -1.18 -0.47
CA ASP A 8 7.33 -2.12 -0.22
C ASP A 8 6.99 -3.05 0.97
N ALA A 9 7.69 -4.16 1.08
CA ALA A 9 7.62 -5.15 2.16
C ALA A 9 7.68 -4.49 3.55
N CYS A 10 8.57 -3.51 3.74
CA CYS A 10 8.73 -2.76 4.98
C CYS A 10 7.43 -2.07 5.46
N VAL A 11 6.51 -1.79 4.53
CA VAL A 11 5.24 -1.10 4.80
C VAL A 11 4.07 -2.09 4.93
N LEU A 12 4.21 -3.28 4.35
CA LEU A 12 3.20 -4.36 4.35
C LEU A 12 3.25 -5.26 5.59
N TYR A 13 4.45 -5.51 6.14
CA TYR A 13 4.65 -6.33 7.33
C TYR A 13 4.11 -5.70 8.64
N PRO A 14 4.23 -4.39 8.89
CA PRO A 14 3.61 -3.77 10.05
C PRO A 14 2.08 -3.71 9.84
N ALA A 15 1.35 -4.55 10.59
CA ALA A 15 -0.12 -4.62 10.54
C ALA A 15 -0.85 -3.25 10.61
N PRO A 16 -0.49 -2.30 11.49
CA PRO A 16 -1.21 -1.02 11.56
C PRO A 16 -0.90 -0.08 10.38
N LEU A 17 0.32 -0.15 9.81
CA LEU A 17 0.72 0.72 8.71
C LEU A 17 0.02 0.31 7.41
N ARG A 18 -0.05 -1.01 7.16
CA ARG A 18 -0.82 -1.58 6.06
C ARG A 18 -2.31 -1.20 6.13
N ASP A 19 -2.95 -1.34 7.30
CA ASP A 19 -4.38 -1.06 7.43
C ASP A 19 -4.70 0.42 7.17
N LEU A 20 -3.85 1.33 7.69
CA LEU A 20 -3.98 2.77 7.44
C LEU A 20 -3.89 3.08 5.94
N LEU A 21 -2.89 2.53 5.24
CA LEU A 21 -2.65 2.80 3.83
C LEU A 21 -3.72 2.18 2.92
N LEU A 22 -4.23 0.99 3.27
CA LEU A 22 -5.37 0.40 2.57
C LEU A 22 -6.63 1.25 2.75
N ARG A 23 -6.93 1.71 3.97
CA ARG A 23 -8.06 2.62 4.23
C ARG A 23 -7.96 3.91 3.42
N LEU A 24 -6.76 4.51 3.35
CA LEU A 24 -6.51 5.72 2.54
C LEU A 24 -6.63 5.46 1.03
N SER A 25 -6.33 4.25 0.57
CA SER A 25 -6.54 3.89 -0.84
C SER A 25 -8.04 3.80 -1.18
N ILE A 26 -8.86 3.32 -0.22
CA ILE A 26 -10.32 3.18 -0.37
C ILE A 26 -11.00 4.55 -0.42
N THR A 27 -10.48 5.56 0.29
CA THR A 27 -11.00 6.94 0.21
C THR A 27 -10.68 7.63 -1.12
N GLY A 28 -9.95 6.96 -2.02
CA GLY A 28 -9.68 7.43 -3.38
C GLY A 28 -8.52 8.41 -3.50
N LEU A 29 -7.73 8.60 -2.43
CA LEU A 29 -6.52 9.44 -2.44
C LEU A 29 -5.45 8.92 -3.41
N PHE A 30 -5.29 7.61 -3.48
CA PHE A 30 -4.33 6.96 -4.38
C PHE A 30 -4.73 5.51 -4.68
N SER A 31 -4.15 4.96 -5.75
CA SER A 31 -4.25 3.54 -6.08
C SER A 31 -3.07 2.81 -5.46
N ALA A 32 -3.36 1.93 -4.48
CA ALA A 32 -2.37 1.07 -3.87
C ALA A 32 -1.94 -0.04 -4.86
N LYS A 33 -0.64 -0.24 -5.02
CA LYS A 33 -0.04 -1.40 -5.70
C LYS A 33 1.09 -1.97 -4.84
N TRP A 34 1.39 -3.24 -5.02
CA TRP A 34 2.53 -3.91 -4.41
C TRP A 34 3.25 -4.71 -5.49
N THR A 35 4.54 -4.94 -5.29
CA THR A 35 5.33 -5.86 -6.13
C THR A 35 5.15 -7.28 -5.64
N ASP A 36 5.18 -8.27 -6.52
CA ASP A 36 5.15 -9.69 -6.12
C ASP A 36 6.43 -10.15 -5.40
N MET A 37 7.48 -9.32 -5.41
CA MET A 37 8.78 -9.55 -4.74
C MET A 37 8.76 -9.37 -3.22
N ILE A 38 7.64 -9.02 -2.61
CA ILE A 38 7.53 -8.77 -1.15
C ILE A 38 7.75 -10.02 -0.26
N HIS A 39 8.10 -11.17 -0.82
CA HIS A 39 8.23 -12.47 -0.14
C HIS A 39 9.64 -13.10 -0.19
N GLU A 40 10.67 -12.38 -0.63
CA GLU A 40 12.08 -12.80 -0.47
C GLU A 40 12.67 -12.25 0.84
#